data_AF-U3TZB5-F1
#
_entry.id   AF-U3TZB5-F1
#
_cell.length_a   1.000
_cell.length_b   1.000
_cell.length_c   1.000
_cell.angle_alpha   90.00
_cell.angle_beta   90.00
_cell.angle_gamma   90.00
#
_symmetry.space_group_name_H-M   'P 1'
#
loop_
_entity.id
_entity.type
_entity.pdbx_description
1 polymer ?
#
loop_
_entity_poly.entity_id
_entity_poly.type
_entity_poly.pdbx_seq_one_letter_code
_entity_poly.pdbx_strand_id
1 'polypeptide(L)' 'MAEQKDRFPQTALFNVNDAFGGWPQVMKTHFASGGELDKLLAAGRG' A
#
# COMPACT_ATOMS: atom_id res chain seq x y z
N MET A 1 -30.02 6.71 1.15
CA MET A 1 -28.76 6.24 0.51
C MET A 1 -28.02 7.33 -0.29
N ALA A 2 -28.49 8.59 -0.33
CA ALA A 2 -27.84 9.67 -1.08
C ALA A 2 -26.82 10.48 -0.26
N GLU A 3 -26.95 10.53 1.07
CA GLU A 3 -26.16 11.41 1.96
C GLU A 3 -24.73 10.93 2.25
N GLN A 4 -24.33 9.74 1.78
CA GLN A 4 -22.95 9.26 2.00
C GLN A 4 -22.02 9.49 0.82
N LYS A 5 -22.53 9.96 -0.34
CA LYS A 5 -21.69 10.22 -1.52
C LYS A 5 -20.66 11.33 -1.29
N ASP A 6 -20.98 12.33 -0.47
CA ASP A 6 -20.05 13.40 -0.11
C ASP A 6 -18.85 12.88 0.71
N ARG A 7 -19.07 11.79 1.47
CA ARG A 7 -18.03 11.13 2.28
C ARG A 7 -17.14 10.19 1.47
N PHE A 8 -17.58 9.79 0.28
CA PHE A 8 -16.88 8.85 -0.60
C PHE A 8 -16.73 9.45 -1.99
N PRO A 9 -15.81 10.41 -2.16
CA PRO A 9 -15.52 10.98 -3.48
C PRO A 9 -15.05 9.88 -4.42
N GLN A 10 -15.29 10.07 -5.72
CA GLN A 10 -14.83 9.16 -6.76
C GLN A 10 -13.30 9.08 -6.71
N THR A 11 -12.79 7.95 -6.22
CA THR A 11 -11.35 7.70 -6.04
C THR A 11 -10.92 6.66 -7.06
N ALA A 12 -9.79 6.92 -7.73
CA ALA A 12 -9.17 5.93 -8.60
C ALA A 12 -8.59 4.80 -7.75
N LEU A 13 -9.27 3.67 -7.73
CA LEU A 13 -8.82 2.47 -7.04
C LEU A 13 -8.09 1.59 -8.05
N PHE A 14 -7.00 0.98 -7.62
CA PHE A 14 -6.30 -0.05 -8.38
C PHE A 14 -6.41 -1.38 -7.65
N ASN A 15 -6.30 -2.47 -8.40
CA ASN A 15 -6.26 -3.80 -7.83
C ASN A 15 -4.84 -4.13 -7.38
N VAL A 16 -4.69 -4.62 -6.15
CA VAL A 16 -3.40 -5.03 -5.59
C VAL A 16 -2.76 -6.16 -6.41
N ASN A 17 -3.56 -7.02 -7.03
CA ASN A 17 -3.04 -8.08 -7.89
C ASN A 17 -2.41 -7.51 -9.18
N ASP A 18 -3.03 -6.51 -9.80
CA ASP A 18 -2.50 -5.86 -11.01
C ASP A 18 -1.30 -4.96 -10.71
N ALA A 19 -1.33 -4.22 -9.61
CA ALA A 19 -0.25 -3.29 -9.26
C ALA A 19 0.97 -3.99 -8.64
N PHE A 20 0.76 -5.05 -7.86
CA PHE A 20 1.80 -5.63 -7.02
C PHE A 20 1.90 -7.16 -7.07
N GLY A 21 1.14 -7.84 -7.94
CA GLY A 21 1.15 -9.31 -8.03
C GLY A 21 0.52 -10.03 -6.83
N GLY A 22 -0.20 -9.28 -5.99
CA GLY A 22 -0.98 -9.80 -4.86
C GLY A 22 -0.32 -9.60 -3.48
N TRP A 23 -1.15 -9.70 -2.44
CA TRP A 23 -0.74 -9.48 -1.04
C TRP A 23 0.47 -10.32 -0.59
N PRO A 24 0.63 -11.61 -0.97
CA PRO A 24 1.82 -12.37 -0.58
C PRO A 24 3.13 -11.76 -1.11
N GLN A 25 3.10 -11.21 -2.33
CA GLN A 25 4.27 -10.57 -2.95
C GLN A 25 4.55 -9.21 -2.31
N VAL A 26 3.52 -8.41 -2.03
CA VAL A 26 3.64 -7.14 -1.30
C VAL A 26 4.32 -7.32 0.06
N MET A 27 3.83 -8.30 0.84
CA MET A 27 4.38 -8.60 2.16
C MET A 27 5.85 -9.01 2.07
N LYS A 28 6.22 -9.83 1.08
CA LYS A 28 7.60 -10.27 0.88
C LYS A 28 8.53 -9.14 0.46
N THR A 29 8.11 -8.27 -0.45
CA THR A 29 8.97 -7.23 -1.03
C THR A 29 9.12 -6.01 -0.12
N HIS A 30 8.00 -5.53 0.45
CA HIS A 30 8.01 -4.28 1.21
C HIS A 30 8.13 -4.48 2.72
N PHE A 31 7.61 -5.59 3.26
CA PHE A 31 7.45 -5.79 4.71
C PHE A 31 8.28 -6.93 5.32
N ALA A 32 8.96 -7.76 4.52
CA ALA A 32 9.86 -8.78 5.06
C ALA A 32 11.09 -8.12 5.72
N SER A 33 11.77 -8.87 6.59
CA SER A 33 13.00 -8.41 7.26
C SER A 33 14.06 -8.02 6.24
N GLY A 34 14.52 -6.75 6.27
CA GLY A 34 15.41 -6.16 5.27
C GLY A 34 14.72 -5.63 3.99
N GLY A 35 13.39 -5.60 4.00
CA GLY A 35 12.55 -5.04 2.95
C GLY A 35 12.61 -3.51 2.87
N GLU A 36 11.81 -2.96 1.97
CA GLU A 36 11.81 -1.53 1.66
C GLU A 36 11.49 -0.65 2.88
N LEU A 37 10.58 -1.10 3.77
CA LEU A 37 10.26 -0.39 5.00
C LEU A 37 11.46 -0.29 5.95
N ASP A 38 12.23 -1.37 6.09
CA ASP A 38 13.41 -1.39 6.97
C ASP A 38 14.51 -0.46 6.46
N LYS A 39 14.71 -0.43 5.13
CA LYS A 39 15.65 0.51 4.48
C LYS A 39 15.24 1.96 4.65
N LEU A 40 13.95 2.28 4.49
CA LEU A 40 13.43 3.63 4.71
C LEU A 40 13.53 4.05 6.18
N LEU A 41 13.25 3.13 7.11
CA LEU A 41 13.39 3.38 8.54
C LEU A 41 14.85 3.59 8.96
N ALA A 42 15.78 2.84 8.37
CA ALA A 42 17.21 3.03 8.57
C ALA A 42 17.68 4.39 8.01
N ALA A 43 17.21 4.78 6.82
CA ALA A 43 17.55 6.07 6.21
C ALA A 43 16.98 7.28 6.98
N GLY A 44 15.79 7.15 7.56
CA GLY A 44 15.15 8.22 8.34
C GLY A 44 15.72 8.44 9.75
N ARG A 45 16.64 7.57 10.22
CA ARG A 45 17.36 7.73 11.49
C ARG A 45 18.75 8.35 11.33
N GLY A 46 19.16 8.67 10.10
CA GLY A 46 20.44 9.31 9.76
C GLY A 46 20.38 10.83 9.79
#